data_AF-A0A0G1XQF8-F1
#
_entry.id   AF-A0A0G1XQF8-F1
#
_cell.length_a   1.000
_cell.length_b   1.000
_cell.length_c   1.000
_cell.angle_alpha   90.00
_cell.angle_beta   90.00
_cell.angle_gamma   90.00
#
_symmetry.space_group_name_H-M   'P 1'
#
loop_
_entity.id
_entity.type
_entity.pdbx_description
1 polymer ?
#
loop_
_entity_poly.entity_id
_entity_poly.type
_entity_poly.pdbx_seq_one_letter_code
_entity_poly.pdbx_strand_id
1 'polypeptide(L)'
;MMKHDTEIATPSVVESVKRPQMKPQFAVLIAGSIVLSMLLVIVSMYLYNESGAAQLDLSRPGYQDVRSQAQVTERFDGIDSAGEVNDRTLERFDELYSEQQAKILKQKDGFAPAVMRDDALDIKVE
;
A
#
# COMPACT_ATOMS: atom_id res chain seq x y z
N MET A 1 69.77 -49.23 -3.36
CA MET A 1 68.74 -48.45 -2.65
C MET A 1 68.61 -47.12 -3.38
N MET A 2 67.74 -47.06 -4.40
CA MET A 2 67.52 -45.86 -5.22
C MET A 2 66.26 -45.15 -4.70
N LYS A 3 66.40 -43.91 -4.24
CA LYS A 3 65.27 -43.07 -3.83
C LYS A 3 64.62 -42.48 -5.08
N HIS A 4 63.33 -42.78 -5.26
CA HIS A 4 62.47 -42.11 -6.22
C HIS A 4 61.91 -40.87 -5.54
N ASP A 5 62.47 -39.71 -5.83
CA ASP A 5 61.90 -38.44 -5.43
C ASP A 5 61.05 -37.92 -6.60
N THR A 6 59.81 -38.36 -6.65
CA THR A 6 58.79 -37.80 -7.55
C THR A 6 58.32 -36.48 -6.95
N GLU A 7 58.95 -35.38 -7.35
CA GLU A 7 58.51 -34.03 -6.99
C GLU A 7 57.32 -33.63 -7.87
N ILE A 8 56.10 -33.93 -7.43
CA ILE A 8 54.88 -33.35 -8.00
C ILE A 8 54.71 -31.95 -7.41
N ALA A 9 55.29 -30.95 -8.07
CA ALA A 9 54.97 -29.56 -7.79
C ALA A 9 53.63 -29.19 -8.45
N THR A 10 52.57 -29.21 -7.66
CA THR A 10 51.25 -28.63 -7.95
C THR A 10 51.37 -27.16 -8.39
N PRO A 11 50.73 -26.73 -9.49
CA PRO A 11 50.72 -25.31 -9.86
C PRO A 11 49.86 -24.52 -8.86
N SER A 12 50.52 -23.72 -8.01
CA SER A 12 49.87 -22.75 -7.13
C SER A 12 49.46 -21.51 -7.95
N VAL A 13 48.45 -21.65 -8.81
CA VAL A 13 47.75 -20.50 -9.39
C VAL A 13 46.37 -20.42 -8.74
N VAL A 14 46.35 -19.95 -7.50
CA VAL A 14 45.12 -19.38 -6.93
C VAL A 14 45.02 -17.99 -7.53
N GLU A 15 44.33 -17.88 -8.65
CA GLU A 15 44.02 -16.61 -9.29
C GLU A 15 43.21 -15.76 -8.28
N SER A 16 43.77 -14.62 -7.87
CA SER A 16 43.11 -13.71 -6.94
C SER A 16 41.90 -13.08 -7.64
N VAL A 17 40.72 -13.64 -7.37
CA VAL A 17 39.45 -13.12 -7.89
C VAL A 17 39.24 -11.71 -7.35
N LYS A 18 39.55 -10.70 -8.19
CA LYS A 18 39.36 -9.30 -7.87
C LYS A 18 37.85 -9.01 -7.82
N ARG A 19 37.30 -8.90 -6.61
CA ARG A 19 35.88 -8.59 -6.42
C ARG A 19 35.57 -7.20 -7.02
N PRO A 20 34.49 -7.06 -7.79
CA PRO A 20 34.10 -5.76 -8.32
C PRO A 20 33.77 -4.84 -7.14
N GLN A 21 34.57 -3.79 -6.98
CA GLN A 21 34.33 -2.78 -5.96
C GLN A 21 33.21 -1.86 -6.47
N MET A 22 32.04 -1.96 -5.84
CA MET A 22 30.94 -1.05 -6.11
C MET A 22 31.32 0.37 -5.69
N LYS A 23 31.14 1.33 -6.59
CA LYS A 23 31.35 2.74 -6.28
C LYS A 23 30.35 3.18 -5.19
N PRO A 24 30.76 4.00 -4.21
CA PRO A 24 29.88 4.41 -3.11
C PRO A 24 28.63 5.15 -3.61
N GLN A 25 28.75 5.93 -4.70
CA GLN A 25 27.64 6.63 -5.34
C GLN A 25 26.55 5.67 -5.86
N PHE A 26 26.95 4.52 -6.41
CA PHE A 26 26.02 3.52 -6.92
C PHE A 26 25.32 2.76 -5.79
N ALA A 27 26.06 2.45 -4.71
CA ALA A 27 25.48 1.84 -3.51
C ALA A 27 24.46 2.77 -2.84
N VAL A 28 24.75 4.08 -2.76
CA VAL A 28 23.83 5.08 -2.22
C VAL A 28 22.56 5.20 -3.06
N LEU A 29 22.67 5.17 -4.40
CA LEU A 29 21.49 5.20 -5.27
C LEU A 29 20.60 3.97 -5.06
N ILE A 30 21.18 2.77 -4.97
CA ILE A 30 20.41 1.56 -4.71
C ILE A 30 19.72 1.65 -3.35
N ALA A 31 20.47 1.96 -2.29
CA ALA A 31 19.91 2.08 -0.94
C ALA A 31 18.82 3.15 -0.88
N GLY A 32 19.03 4.31 -1.51
CA GLY A 32 18.06 5.40 -1.59
C GLY A 32 16.79 4.98 -2.32
N SER A 33 16.90 4.27 -3.45
CA SER A 33 15.73 3.77 -4.18
C SER A 33 14.91 2.77 -3.37
N ILE A 34 15.56 1.90 -2.59
CA ILE A 34 14.89 0.93 -1.71
C ILE A 34 14.13 1.68 -0.61
N VAL A 35 14.78 2.63 0.08
CA VAL A 35 14.15 3.43 1.13
C VAL A 35 12.97 4.22 0.58
N LEU A 36 13.13 4.86 -0.58
CA LEU A 36 12.06 5.62 -1.22
C LEU A 36 10.87 4.72 -1.57
N SER A 37 11.14 3.51 -2.10
CA SER A 37 10.08 2.55 -2.42
C SER A 37 9.31 2.09 -1.18
N MET A 38 10.01 1.87 -0.06
CA MET A 38 9.37 1.51 1.21
C MET A 38 8.48 2.63 1.73
N LEU A 39 8.95 3.88 1.65
CA LEU A 39 8.14 5.04 2.05
C LEU A 39 6.86 5.15 1.22
N LEU A 40 6.97 4.97 -0.10
CA LEU A 40 5.82 4.98 -1.00
C LEU A 40 4.82 3.87 -0.63
N VAL A 41 5.29 2.65 -0.35
CA VAL A 41 4.41 1.54 0.08
C VAL A 41 3.70 1.86 1.39
N ILE A 42 4.39 2.44 2.37
CA ILE A 42 3.78 2.83 3.65
C ILE A 42 2.69 3.87 3.43
N VAL A 43 2.97 4.91 2.64
CA VAL A 43 1.98 5.95 2.31
C VAL A 43 0.79 5.36 1.56
N SER A 44 1.02 4.47 0.59
CA SER A 44 -0.06 3.78 -0.12
C SER A 44 -0.93 2.95 0.82
N MET A 45 -0.32 2.19 1.74
CA MET A 45 -1.07 1.41 2.74
C MET A 45 -1.83 2.29 3.72
N TYR A 46 -1.28 3.44 4.10
CA TYR A 46 -1.97 4.41 4.94
C TYR A 46 -3.23 4.94 4.24
N LEU A 47 -3.11 5.41 2.99
CA LEU A 47 -4.27 5.86 2.21
C LEU A 47 -5.28 4.73 1.94
N TYR A 48 -4.81 3.51 1.69
CA TYR A 48 -5.65 2.34 1.47
C TYR A 48 -6.57 2.03 2.67
N ASN A 49 -6.05 2.21 3.89
CA ASN A 49 -6.81 2.00 5.12
C ASN A 49 -7.72 3.19 5.45
N GLU A 50 -7.23 4.43 5.35
CA GLU A 50 -7.98 5.66 5.64
C GLU A 50 -9.16 5.89 4.67
N SER A 51 -8.98 5.56 3.39
CA SER A 51 -10.03 5.74 2.37
C SER A 51 -11.19 4.74 2.48
N GLY A 52 -11.11 3.75 3.38
CA GLY A 52 -12.11 2.68 3.50
C GLY A 52 -12.09 1.67 2.33
N ALA A 53 -11.11 1.75 1.42
CA ALA A 53 -10.97 0.80 0.32
C ALA A 53 -10.83 -0.65 0.80
N ALA A 54 -10.19 -0.85 1.96
CA ALA A 54 -10.12 -2.15 2.63
C ALA A 54 -11.50 -2.72 2.97
N GLN A 55 -12.46 -1.88 3.37
CA GLN A 55 -13.82 -2.32 3.70
C GLN A 55 -14.62 -2.65 2.44
N LEU A 56 -14.36 -1.94 1.33
CA LEU A 56 -14.95 -2.21 0.03
C LEU A 56 -14.47 -3.56 -0.54
N ASP A 57 -13.18 -3.88 -0.46
CA ASP A 57 -12.68 -5.19 -0.95
C ASP A 57 -13.19 -6.35 -0.06
N LEU A 58 -13.23 -6.13 1.26
CA LEU A 58 -13.79 -7.08 2.25
C LEU A 58 -15.33 -7.13 2.27
N SER A 59 -16.03 -6.37 1.42
CA SER A 59 -17.48 -6.47 1.26
C SER A 59 -17.88 -7.69 0.42
N ARG A 60 -16.92 -8.32 -0.26
CA ARG A 60 -17.16 -9.49 -1.11
C ARG A 60 -17.56 -10.71 -0.25
N PRO A 61 -18.59 -11.50 -0.64
CA PRO A 61 -19.11 -12.61 0.15
C PRO A 61 -18.08 -13.68 0.55
N GLY A 62 -16.99 -13.82 -0.21
CA GLY A 62 -15.90 -14.77 0.06
C GLY A 62 -14.88 -14.32 1.12
N TYR A 63 -15.00 -13.11 1.67
CA TYR A 63 -14.07 -12.55 2.66
C TYR A 63 -14.69 -12.34 4.04
N GLN A 64 -15.85 -12.96 4.31
CA GLN A 64 -16.56 -12.83 5.59
C GLN A 64 -15.70 -13.24 6.80
N ASP A 65 -14.88 -14.29 6.66
CA ASP A 65 -14.05 -14.81 7.76
C ASP A 65 -12.88 -13.89 8.13
N VAL A 66 -12.44 -13.02 7.20
CA VAL A 66 -11.32 -12.08 7.42
C VAL A 66 -11.79 -10.65 7.70
N ARG A 67 -13.09 -10.36 7.53
CA ARG A 67 -13.71 -9.07 7.87
C ARG A 67 -13.54 -8.71 9.36
N SER A 68 -13.49 -9.71 10.23
CA SER A 68 -13.29 -9.53 11.68
C SER A 68 -11.87 -9.10 12.08
N GLN A 69 -10.89 -9.25 11.19
CA GLN A 69 -9.47 -8.97 11.46
C GLN A 69 -9.02 -7.59 10.96
N ALA A 70 -9.83 -6.92 10.14
CA ALA A 70 -9.57 -5.53 9.79
C ALA A 70 -9.79 -4.66 11.04
N GLN A 71 -8.72 -4.01 11.52
CA GLN A 71 -8.89 -2.96 12.52
C GLN A 71 -9.73 -1.85 11.90
N VAL A 72 -10.92 -1.68 12.43
CA VAL A 72 -11.83 -0.60 12.08
C VAL A 72 -11.25 0.68 12.70
N THR A 73 -10.23 1.27 12.05
CA THR A 73 -9.52 2.44 12.58
C THR A 73 -10.38 3.70 12.54
N GLU A 74 -11.36 3.76 11.63
CA GLU A 74 -12.49 4.68 11.75
C GLU A 74 -13.77 3.87 11.67
N ARG A 75 -14.35 3.59 12.84
CA ARG A 75 -15.71 3.07 12.92
C ARG A 75 -16.60 4.24 12.55
N PHE A 76 -16.83 4.44 11.25
CA PHE A 76 -17.99 5.17 10.81
C PHE A 76 -19.19 4.40 11.37
N ASP A 77 -19.73 4.92 12.48
CA ASP A 77 -20.90 4.35 13.15
C ASP A 77 -22.12 4.75 12.32
N GLY A 78 -22.19 4.11 11.14
CA GLY A 78 -23.23 4.30 10.15
C GLY A 78 -24.54 3.71 10.61
N ILE A 79 -25.57 3.90 9.79
CA ILE A 79 -26.89 3.35 10.08
C ILE A 79 -26.92 1.90 9.66
N ASP A 80 -27.52 1.05 10.50
CA ASP A 80 -27.74 -0.36 10.18
C ASP A 80 -28.60 -0.49 8.92
N SER A 81 -28.04 -1.13 7.89
CA SER A 81 -28.72 -1.41 6.62
C SER A 81 -29.95 -2.33 6.76
N ALA A 82 -30.06 -3.07 7.87
CA ALA A 82 -31.20 -3.94 8.17
C ALA A 82 -32.09 -3.40 9.31
N GLY A 83 -31.82 -2.18 9.81
CA GLY A 83 -32.57 -1.55 10.89
C GLY A 83 -33.93 -0.97 10.46
N GLU A 84 -34.80 -0.68 11.43
CA GLU A 84 -36.10 -0.06 11.17
C GLU A 84 -35.95 1.41 10.76
N VAL A 85 -36.70 1.83 9.73
CA VAL A 85 -36.77 3.24 9.31
C VAL A 85 -37.79 3.98 10.18
N ASN A 86 -37.31 4.80 11.10
CA ASN A 86 -38.10 5.67 11.97
C ASN A 86 -37.45 7.06 12.12
N ASP A 87 -38.17 7.99 12.74
CA ASP A 87 -37.73 9.40 12.88
C ASP A 87 -36.33 9.52 13.50
N ARG A 88 -36.00 8.69 14.49
CA ARG A 88 -34.67 8.68 15.12
C ARG A 88 -33.57 8.26 14.16
N THR A 89 -33.82 7.27 13.31
CA THR A 89 -32.86 6.85 12.28
C THR A 89 -32.70 7.90 11.18
N LEU A 90 -33.76 8.62 10.83
CA LEU A 90 -33.71 9.69 9.83
C LEU A 90 -32.95 10.92 10.36
N GLU A 91 -33.18 11.30 11.61
CA GLU A 91 -32.44 12.40 12.26
C GLU A 91 -30.95 12.06 12.37
N ARG A 92 -30.64 10.82 12.76
CA ARG A 92 -29.25 10.33 12.79
C ARG A 92 -28.61 10.31 11.40
N PHE A 93 -29.38 9.98 10.37
CA PHE A 93 -28.90 10.03 8.98
C PHE A 93 -28.52 11.44 8.57
N ASP A 94 -29.41 12.39 8.83
CA ASP A 94 -29.21 13.79 8.45
C ASP A 94 -27.99 14.40 9.15
N GLU A 95 -27.78 14.06 10.42
CA GLU A 95 -26.60 14.46 11.19
C GLU A 95 -25.30 13.91 10.57
N LEU A 96 -25.23 12.59 10.34
CA LEU A 96 -24.06 11.94 9.75
C LEU A 96 -23.77 12.44 8.33
N TYR A 97 -24.82 12.63 7.53
CA TYR A 97 -24.71 13.13 6.17
C TYR A 97 -24.21 14.57 6.15
N SER A 98 -24.75 15.44 7.00
CA SER A 98 -24.33 16.84 7.11
C SER A 98 -22.89 16.97 7.59
N GLU A 99 -22.45 16.14 8.54
CA GLU A 99 -21.06 16.10 8.99
C GLU A 99 -20.11 15.73 7.85
N GLN A 100 -20.44 14.68 7.09
CA GLN A 100 -19.62 14.23 5.98
C GLN A 100 -19.60 15.26 4.85
N GLN A 101 -20.74 15.87 4.53
CA GLN A 101 -20.84 16.95 3.57
C GLN A 101 -19.94 18.13 3.98
N ALA A 102 -19.97 18.53 5.25
CA ALA A 102 -19.12 19.60 5.76
C ALA A 102 -17.62 19.25 5.67
N LYS A 103 -17.23 18.00 5.89
CA LYS A 103 -15.84 17.54 5.71
C LYS A 103 -15.38 17.68 4.26
N ILE A 104 -16.21 17.24 3.30
CA ILE A 104 -15.89 17.34 1.86
C ILE A 104 -15.81 18.80 1.42
N LEU A 105 -16.76 19.64 1.87
CA LEU A 105 -16.78 21.08 1.55
C LEU A 105 -15.61 21.86 2.16
N LYS A 106 -15.05 21.39 3.28
CA LYS A 106 -13.82 21.96 3.88
C LYS A 106 -12.55 21.54 3.16
N GLN A 107 -12.57 20.47 2.36
CA GLN A 107 -11.45 20.14 1.49
C GLN A 107 -11.43 21.10 0.30
N LYS A 108 -10.29 21.77 0.12
CA LYS A 108 -10.10 22.86 -0.86
C LYS A 108 -10.37 22.46 -2.31
N ASP A 109 -10.46 21.16 -2.61
CA ASP A 109 -10.70 20.60 -3.93
C ASP A 109 -11.76 19.47 -3.95
N GLY A 110 -12.59 19.33 -2.90
CA GLY A 110 -13.50 18.17 -2.72
C GLY A 110 -14.50 17.93 -3.86
N PHE A 111 -14.79 18.96 -4.66
CA PHE A 111 -15.62 18.89 -5.86
C PHE A 111 -14.96 19.55 -7.08
N ALA A 112 -13.63 19.66 -7.11
CA ALA A 112 -12.96 20.27 -8.24
C ALA A 112 -13.32 19.51 -9.54
N PRO A 113 -13.70 20.18 -10.64
CA PRO A 113 -14.08 19.51 -11.89
C PRO A 113 -13.02 18.55 -12.41
N ALA A 114 -11.75 18.79 -12.06
CA ALA A 114 -10.63 17.93 -12.41
C ALA A 114 -10.70 16.51 -11.79
N VAL A 115 -11.28 16.35 -10.60
CA VAL A 115 -11.42 15.02 -9.95
C VAL A 115 -12.67 14.26 -10.40
N MET A 116 -13.62 14.95 -11.05
CA MET A 116 -14.89 14.38 -11.55
C MET A 116 -14.89 14.16 -13.08
N ARG A 117 -13.76 14.39 -13.75
CA ARG A 117 -13.64 14.14 -15.20
C ARG A 117 -13.66 12.64 -15.48
N ASP A 118 -14.32 12.25 -16.56
CA ASP A 118 -14.41 10.86 -17.02
C ASP A 118 -13.02 10.20 -17.15
N ASP A 119 -12.01 10.96 -17.59
CA ASP A 119 -10.61 10.53 -17.66
C ASP A 119 -9.99 10.16 -16.30
N ALA A 120 -10.41 10.85 -15.22
CA ALA A 120 -9.95 10.59 -13.86
C ALA A 120 -10.71 9.42 -13.21
N LEU A 121 -11.91 9.12 -13.71
CA LEU A 121 -12.79 8.06 -13.21
C LEU A 121 -12.67 6.74 -14.01
N ASP A 122 -11.83 6.70 -15.05
CA ASP A 122 -11.67 5.57 -16.00
C ASP A 122 -13.02 5.05 -16.55
N ILE A 123 -14.03 5.94 -16.63
CA ILE A 123 -15.33 5.61 -17.21
C ILE A 123 -15.17 5.83 -18.71
N LYS A 124 -14.97 4.74 -19.43
CA LYS A 124 -15.00 4.75 -20.90
C LYS A 124 -16.43 5.00 -21.35
N VAL A 125 -16.69 6.22 -21.82
CA VAL A 125 -17.92 6.53 -22.56
C VAL A 125 -17.74 5.96 -23.96
N GLU A 126 -18.54 4.95 -24.30
CA GLU A 126 -18.63 4.34 -25.64
C GLU A 126 -19.39 5.26 -26.61
#